data_AF-A0A0C2N8L8-F1
#
_entry.id   AF-A0A0C2N8L8-F1
#
_cell.length_a   1.000
_cell.length_b   1.000
_cell.length_c   1.000
_cell.angle_alpha   90.00
_cell.angle_beta   90.00
_cell.angle_gamma   90.00
#
_symmetry.space_group_name_H-M   'P 1'
#
loop_
_entity.id
_entity.type
_entity.pdbx_description
1 polymer ?
#
loop_
_entity_poly.entity_id
_entity_poly.type
_entity_poly.pdbx_seq_one_letter_code
_entity_poly.pdbx_strand_id
1 'polypeptide(L)'
;MLDIEFPRDYMLKIKIYDFDDIGSDDLIGQTEIDLETRYHSKTLVSSPLPTEYTQYGPWKWRHALEPSQILQNIVTFHGFEPPTYKNGECQIGNYIFIAPSTTVDSTGSKIPSNEPSALKALQNLHMIPQIGYHTVPEHIETRQLYNQEKPGISQVITRKIQGSLELWLEMYQIDNVPSSPPINIKPIIPENYELRIIVWSTSEVPMDDIDIITGERSVDIYVKGWVEGLLDESQKTDVHKK
;
A
#
# COMPACT_ATOMS: atom_id res chain seq x y z
N MET A 1 -13.22 15.33 6.74
CA MET A 1 -13.51 15.53 5.31
C MET A 1 -13.75 17.02 5.13
N LEU A 2 -13.13 17.62 4.11
CA LEU A 2 -13.32 19.04 3.78
C LEU A 2 -14.12 19.09 2.48
N ASP A 3 -15.29 19.71 2.52
CA ASP A 3 -16.08 19.97 1.31
C ASP A 3 -15.55 21.26 0.68
N ILE A 4 -15.32 21.24 -0.63
CA ILE A 4 -14.71 22.35 -1.40
C ILE A 4 -15.51 22.62 -2.67
N GLU A 5 -15.59 23.88 -3.07
CA GLU A 5 -16.24 24.31 -4.32
C GLU A 5 -15.26 25.09 -5.21
N PHE A 6 -14.95 24.58 -6.39
CA PHE A 6 -14.12 25.29 -7.37
C PHE A 6 -14.94 26.32 -8.16
N PRO A 7 -14.37 27.51 -8.48
CA PRO A 7 -12.97 27.92 -8.27
C PRO A 7 -12.70 28.61 -6.93
N ARG A 8 -13.69 28.69 -6.02
CA ARG A 8 -13.59 29.47 -4.78
C ARG A 8 -12.54 28.89 -3.82
N ASP A 9 -12.53 27.56 -3.69
CA ASP A 9 -11.70 26.84 -2.73
C ASP A 9 -10.49 26.18 -3.41
N TYR A 10 -9.68 26.98 -4.11
CA TYR A 10 -8.55 26.50 -4.91
C TYR A 10 -7.26 26.23 -4.11
N MET A 11 -7.15 26.69 -2.85
CA MET A 11 -5.89 26.64 -2.09
C MET A 11 -6.05 25.97 -0.73
N LEU A 12 -5.39 24.83 -0.53
CA LEU A 12 -5.25 24.17 0.77
C LEU A 12 -3.99 24.70 1.48
N LYS A 13 -4.17 25.33 2.64
CA LYS A 13 -3.06 25.77 3.50
C LYS A 13 -2.90 24.80 4.67
N ILE A 14 -1.72 24.22 4.81
CA ILE A 14 -1.39 23.32 5.91
C ILE A 14 -0.39 24.03 6.82
N LYS A 15 -0.72 24.14 8.10
CA LYS A 15 0.12 24.73 9.14
C LYS A 15 0.40 23.69 10.22
N ILE A 16 1.66 23.56 10.59
CA ILE A 16 2.12 22.66 11.64
C ILE A 16 2.53 23.50 12.84
N TYR A 17 2.00 23.15 14.00
CA TYR A 17 2.23 23.83 15.26
C TYR A 17 2.91 22.89 16.25
N ASP A 18 3.77 23.45 17.09
CA ASP A 18 4.27 22.78 18.29
C ASP A 18 3.21 22.90 19.38
N PHE A 19 2.79 21.77 19.94
CA PHE A 19 1.72 21.77 20.93
C PHE A 19 2.29 22.04 22.32
N ASP A 20 1.76 23.06 22.99
CA ASP A 20 2.16 23.42 24.35
C ASP A 20 1.01 23.17 25.34
N ASP A 21 1.27 22.42 26.41
CA ASP A 21 0.29 22.15 27.48
C ASP A 21 -0.20 23.45 28.16
N ILE A 22 0.62 24.50 28.16
CA ILE A 22 0.32 25.80 28.74
C ILE A 22 0.88 26.89 27.82
N GLY A 23 0.00 27.67 27.18
CA GLY A 23 0.40 28.79 26.35
C GLY A 23 -0.36 28.82 25.02
N SER A 24 0.26 29.42 24.01
CA SER A 24 -0.21 29.39 22.63
C SER A 24 0.77 28.58 21.80
N ASP A 25 0.26 27.60 21.07
CA ASP A 25 1.05 26.76 20.18
C ASP A 25 1.85 27.59 19.16
N ASP A 26 3.16 27.33 19.07
CA ASP A 26 4.07 28.02 18.18
C ASP A 26 4.02 27.43 16.76
N LEU A 27 3.95 28.28 15.74
CA LEU A 27 3.99 27.82 14.35
C LEU A 27 5.38 27.26 14.03
N ILE A 28 5.48 25.96 13.73
CA ILE A 28 6.70 25.33 13.22
C ILE A 28 6.88 25.71 11.75
N GLY A 29 5.83 25.63 10.94
CA GLY A 29 5.88 26.03 9.53
C GLY A 29 4.60 25.74 8.76
N GLN A 30 4.54 26.21 7.52
CA GLN A 30 3.38 26.06 6.65
C GLN A 30 3.76 25.73 5.21
N THR A 31 2.81 25.11 4.49
CA THR A 31 2.86 24.89 3.04
C THR A 31 1.48 25.10 2.43
N GLU A 32 1.43 25.37 1.13
CA GLU A 32 0.19 25.60 0.38
C GLU A 32 0.12 24.64 -0.82
N ILE A 33 -1.08 24.15 -1.15
CA ILE A 33 -1.35 23.23 -2.26
C ILE A 33 -2.50 23.80 -3.09
N ASP A 34 -2.24 24.03 -4.39
CA ASP A 34 -3.24 24.44 -5.37
C ASP A 34 -4.08 23.21 -5.77
N LEU A 35 -5.31 23.16 -5.27
CA LEU A 35 -6.26 22.07 -5.44
C LEU A 35 -6.84 22.03 -6.86
N GLU A 36 -7.07 23.19 -7.49
CA GLU A 36 -7.65 23.28 -8.84
C GLU A 36 -6.67 22.74 -9.88
N THR A 37 -5.41 23.17 -9.80
CA THR A 37 -4.32 22.65 -10.63
C THR A 37 -4.17 21.14 -10.44
N ARG A 38 -4.28 20.65 -9.20
CA ARG A 38 -4.18 19.22 -8.92
C ARG A 38 -5.38 18.44 -9.47
N TYR A 39 -6.60 18.96 -9.32
CA TYR A 39 -7.83 18.36 -9.82
C TYR A 39 -7.85 18.27 -11.35
N HIS A 40 -7.34 19.30 -12.03
CA HIS A 40 -7.27 19.35 -13.49
C HIS A 40 -5.98 18.75 -14.08
N SER A 41 -5.03 18.33 -13.23
CA SER A 41 -3.82 17.66 -13.71
C SER A 41 -4.19 16.38 -14.46
N LYS A 42 -3.53 16.12 -15.60
CA LYS A 42 -3.64 14.87 -16.36
C LYS A 42 -2.94 13.71 -15.63
N THR A 43 -3.13 13.60 -14.33
CA THR A 43 -2.63 12.49 -13.53
C THR A 43 -3.87 11.77 -13.08
N LEU A 44 -4.18 10.67 -13.77
CA LEU A 44 -5.29 9.83 -13.34
C LEU A 44 -5.00 9.34 -11.93
N VAL A 45 -6.06 9.46 -11.14
CA VAL A 45 -6.18 8.98 -9.79
C VAL A 45 -5.63 9.96 -8.76
N SER A 46 -6.59 10.61 -8.12
CA SER A 46 -6.42 11.38 -6.88
C SER A 46 -5.84 10.54 -5.73
N SER A 47 -5.84 9.21 -5.86
CA SER A 47 -5.24 8.25 -4.94
C SER A 47 -4.18 7.41 -5.66
N PRO A 48 -3.04 7.12 -5.04
CA PRO A 48 -2.10 6.19 -5.64
C PRO A 48 -2.66 4.78 -5.81
N LEU A 49 -2.32 4.16 -6.94
CA LEU A 49 -2.69 2.77 -7.21
C LEU A 49 -1.76 1.82 -6.44
N PRO A 50 -2.30 0.82 -5.73
CA PRO A 50 -1.49 -0.21 -5.09
C PRO A 50 -0.79 -1.07 -6.15
N THR A 51 0.28 -1.76 -5.75
CA THR A 51 1.01 -2.70 -6.64
C THR A 51 0.15 -3.91 -7.00
N GLU A 52 -0.62 -4.42 -6.04
CA GLU A 52 -1.48 -5.60 -6.20
C GLU A 52 -2.93 -5.29 -5.76
N TYR A 53 -3.87 -6.03 -6.34
CA TYR A 53 -5.28 -5.94 -5.96
C TYR A 53 -5.60 -6.95 -4.84
N THR A 54 -6.14 -6.44 -3.74
CA THR A 54 -6.69 -7.26 -2.65
C THR A 54 -7.99 -6.63 -2.13
N GLN A 55 -8.94 -7.47 -1.71
CA GLN A 55 -10.19 -7.02 -1.07
C GLN A 55 -10.10 -7.02 0.47
N TYR A 56 -9.01 -7.50 1.05
CA TYR A 56 -8.84 -7.66 2.50
C TYR A 56 -7.42 -7.31 2.97
N GLY A 57 -7.26 -7.24 4.29
CA GLY A 57 -6.00 -6.88 4.92
C GLY A 57 -5.68 -5.37 4.86
N PRO A 58 -4.49 -4.97 5.34
CA PRO A 58 -4.10 -3.57 5.46
C PRO A 58 -3.94 -2.86 4.09
N TRP A 59 -3.73 -3.63 3.03
CA TRP A 59 -3.51 -3.13 1.66
C TRP A 59 -4.75 -3.20 0.78
N LYS A 60 -5.94 -3.42 1.38
CA LYS A 60 -7.19 -3.56 0.63
C LYS A 60 -7.42 -2.39 -0.33
N TRP A 61 -8.02 -2.69 -1.46
CA TRP A 61 -8.46 -1.71 -2.44
C TRP A 61 -9.31 -0.62 -1.77
N ARG A 62 -8.94 0.65 -1.99
CA ARG A 62 -9.52 1.81 -1.30
C ARG A 62 -10.51 2.59 -2.14
N HIS A 63 -10.49 2.41 -3.46
CA HIS A 63 -11.32 3.18 -4.37
C HIS A 63 -12.75 2.64 -4.36
N ALA A 64 -13.74 3.54 -4.49
CA ALA A 64 -15.16 3.16 -4.50
C ALA A 64 -15.53 2.25 -5.69
N LEU A 65 -14.92 2.55 -6.84
CA LEU A 65 -14.97 1.72 -8.06
C LEU A 65 -13.83 0.70 -8.07
N GLU A 66 -14.09 -0.50 -8.57
CA GLU A 66 -13.09 -1.53 -8.82
C GLU A 66 -12.13 -1.12 -9.97
N PRO A 67 -10.90 -1.66 -10.01
CA PRO A 67 -9.95 -1.38 -11.10
C PRO A 67 -10.56 -1.49 -12.51
N SER A 68 -11.35 -2.53 -12.78
CA SER A 68 -11.99 -2.78 -14.08
C SER A 68 -12.98 -1.68 -14.48
N GLN A 69 -13.73 -1.16 -13.52
CA GLN A 69 -14.70 -0.08 -13.72
C GLN A 69 -14.00 1.26 -13.98
N ILE A 70 -12.95 1.56 -13.20
CA ILE A 70 -12.14 2.77 -13.41
C ILE A 70 -11.52 2.72 -14.81
N LEU A 71 -10.91 1.59 -15.16
CA LEU A 71 -10.28 1.39 -16.45
C LEU A 71 -11.27 1.57 -17.60
N GLN A 72 -12.45 0.98 -17.50
CA GLN A 72 -13.50 1.13 -18.51
C GLN A 72 -13.88 2.59 -18.70
N ASN A 73 -14.10 3.35 -17.63
CA ASN A 73 -14.45 4.77 -17.71
C ASN A 73 -13.36 5.59 -18.42
N ILE A 74 -12.09 5.31 -18.13
CA ILE A 74 -10.96 5.98 -18.76
C ILE A 74 -10.90 5.66 -20.25
N VAL A 75 -10.88 4.39 -20.62
CA VAL A 75 -10.67 4.01 -22.02
C VAL A 75 -11.82 4.48 -22.90
N THR A 76 -13.06 4.37 -22.41
CA THR A 76 -14.26 4.86 -23.12
C THR A 76 -14.28 6.37 -23.24
N PHE A 77 -13.87 7.11 -22.21
CA PHE A 77 -13.72 8.58 -22.28
C PHE A 77 -12.71 9.00 -23.36
N HIS A 78 -11.67 8.21 -23.59
CA HIS A 78 -10.67 8.43 -24.65
C HIS A 78 -11.06 7.82 -26.01
N GLY A 79 -12.31 7.35 -26.17
CA GLY A 79 -12.84 6.86 -27.44
C GLY A 79 -12.40 5.44 -27.83
N PHE A 80 -11.86 4.66 -26.90
CA PHE A 80 -11.62 3.24 -27.10
C PHE A 80 -12.87 2.42 -26.78
N GLU A 81 -12.97 1.25 -27.41
CA GLU A 81 -13.91 0.22 -26.99
C GLU A 81 -13.62 -0.24 -25.55
N PRO A 82 -14.64 -0.73 -24.81
CA PRO A 82 -14.47 -1.28 -23.47
C PRO A 82 -13.37 -2.36 -23.41
N PRO A 83 -12.63 -2.46 -22.29
CA PRO A 83 -11.54 -3.42 -22.15
C PRO A 83 -12.11 -4.85 -22.16
N THR A 84 -11.42 -5.76 -22.85
CA THR A 84 -11.79 -7.18 -22.87
C THR A 84 -10.87 -7.99 -21.97
N TYR A 85 -11.43 -9.00 -21.30
CA TYR A 85 -10.70 -9.81 -20.32
C TYR A 85 -10.73 -11.29 -20.67
N LYS A 86 -9.57 -11.96 -20.60
CA LYS A 86 -9.47 -13.40 -20.84
C LYS A 86 -8.27 -13.99 -20.09
N ASN A 87 -8.51 -14.93 -19.17
CA ASN A 87 -7.45 -15.68 -18.48
C ASN A 87 -6.31 -14.81 -17.90
N GLY A 88 -6.64 -13.66 -17.31
CA GLY A 88 -5.63 -12.74 -16.73
C GLY A 88 -5.04 -11.74 -17.72
N GLU A 89 -5.48 -11.77 -18.98
CA GLU A 89 -5.20 -10.74 -19.97
C GLU A 89 -6.29 -9.67 -19.92
N CYS A 90 -5.89 -8.40 -19.94
CA CYS A 90 -6.74 -7.24 -20.18
C CYS A 90 -6.29 -6.59 -21.50
N GLN A 91 -7.19 -6.49 -22.48
CA GLN A 91 -6.90 -5.93 -23.79
C GLN A 91 -7.64 -4.59 -24.00
N ILE A 92 -6.89 -3.58 -24.44
CA ILE A 92 -7.39 -2.25 -24.82
C ILE A 92 -6.85 -1.94 -26.21
N GLY A 93 -7.68 -2.03 -27.24
CA GLY A 93 -7.23 -1.95 -28.63
C GLY A 93 -6.15 -3.00 -28.93
N ASN A 94 -4.93 -2.54 -29.23
CA ASN A 94 -3.78 -3.40 -29.53
C ASN A 94 -2.86 -3.64 -28.32
N TYR A 95 -3.20 -3.09 -27.15
CA TYR A 95 -2.40 -3.22 -25.93
C TYR A 95 -2.95 -4.34 -25.06
N ILE A 96 -2.08 -5.22 -24.58
CA ILE A 96 -2.43 -6.36 -23.73
C ILE A 96 -1.63 -6.26 -22.43
N PHE A 97 -2.33 -6.34 -21.31
CA PHE A 97 -1.76 -6.31 -19.97
C PHE A 97 -2.05 -7.64 -19.28
N ILE A 98 -1.01 -8.28 -18.76
CA ILE A 98 -1.11 -9.63 -18.17
C ILE A 98 -0.87 -9.55 -16.67
N ALA A 99 -1.77 -10.17 -15.92
CA ALA A 99 -1.68 -10.35 -14.48
C ALA A 99 -2.33 -11.70 -14.10
N PRO A 100 -2.28 -12.12 -12.82
CA PRO A 100 -3.02 -13.29 -12.37
C PRO A 100 -4.51 -13.19 -12.72
N SER A 101 -5.11 -14.30 -13.17
CA SER A 101 -6.56 -14.41 -13.43
C SER A 101 -7.39 -14.64 -12.18
N THR A 102 -6.77 -14.51 -11.00
CA THR A 102 -7.37 -14.80 -9.70
C THR A 102 -6.99 -13.75 -8.68
N THR A 103 -7.88 -13.45 -7.75
CA THR A 103 -7.57 -12.75 -6.50
C THR A 103 -7.83 -13.69 -5.31
N VAL A 104 -7.56 -13.23 -4.10
CA VAL A 104 -7.80 -13.99 -2.88
C VAL A 104 -9.00 -13.38 -2.15
N ASP A 105 -9.89 -14.21 -1.62
CA ASP A 105 -11.02 -13.77 -0.81
C ASP A 105 -10.66 -13.64 0.68
N SER A 106 -11.63 -13.22 1.51
CA SER A 106 -11.43 -13.06 2.95
C SER A 106 -11.08 -14.36 3.69
N THR A 107 -11.24 -15.52 3.07
CA THR A 107 -10.90 -16.84 3.63
C THR A 107 -9.51 -17.32 3.22
N GLY A 108 -8.81 -16.59 2.35
CA GLY A 108 -7.55 -17.01 1.77
C GLY A 108 -7.71 -17.88 0.51
N SER A 109 -8.93 -18.06 0.00
CA SER A 109 -9.20 -18.88 -1.17
C SER A 109 -8.97 -18.10 -2.47
N LYS A 110 -8.33 -18.72 -3.46
CA LYS A 110 -8.15 -18.12 -4.79
C LYS A 110 -9.45 -18.19 -5.58
N ILE A 111 -9.96 -17.05 -6.00
CA ILE A 111 -11.17 -16.91 -6.82
C ILE A 111 -10.86 -16.24 -8.16
N PRO A 112 -11.55 -16.59 -9.26
CA PRO A 112 -11.37 -15.90 -10.54
C PRO A 112 -11.66 -14.40 -10.44
N SER A 113 -10.83 -13.56 -11.06
CA SER A 113 -11.00 -12.11 -11.06
C SER A 113 -10.29 -11.44 -12.24
N ASN A 114 -10.89 -10.36 -12.74
CA ASN A 114 -10.31 -9.49 -13.76
C ASN A 114 -9.55 -8.28 -13.16
N GLU A 115 -9.73 -8.04 -11.86
CA GLU A 115 -9.20 -6.84 -11.20
C GLU A 115 -7.67 -6.76 -11.20
N PRO A 116 -6.91 -7.86 -11.07
CA PRO A 116 -5.45 -7.79 -11.20
C PRO A 116 -4.99 -7.30 -12.58
N SER A 117 -5.62 -7.76 -13.66
CA SER A 117 -5.22 -7.38 -15.03
C SER A 117 -5.71 -5.98 -15.40
N ALA A 118 -6.88 -5.58 -14.89
CA ALA A 118 -7.35 -4.20 -14.97
C ALA A 118 -6.43 -3.23 -14.21
N LEU A 119 -6.02 -3.57 -12.98
CA LEU A 119 -5.06 -2.78 -12.21
C LEU A 119 -3.73 -2.66 -12.94
N LYS A 120 -3.25 -3.74 -13.55
CA LYS A 120 -2.02 -3.72 -14.35
C LYS A 120 -2.12 -2.76 -15.53
N ALA A 121 -3.27 -2.74 -16.21
CA ALA A 121 -3.52 -1.78 -17.29
C ALA A 121 -3.55 -0.33 -16.77
N LEU A 122 -4.24 -0.08 -15.65
CA LEU A 122 -4.28 1.25 -15.02
C LEU A 122 -2.87 1.77 -14.68
N GLN A 123 -2.04 0.93 -14.06
CA GLN A 123 -0.65 1.25 -13.72
C GLN A 123 0.19 1.61 -14.97
N ASN A 124 -0.20 1.13 -16.15
CA ASN A 124 0.57 1.24 -17.40
C ASN A 124 -0.17 2.01 -18.50
N LEU A 125 -1.12 2.89 -18.16
CA LEU A 125 -1.85 3.70 -19.15
C LEU A 125 -0.95 4.61 -20.00
N HIS A 126 0.23 4.97 -19.49
CA HIS A 126 1.24 5.73 -20.23
C HIS A 126 1.71 5.00 -21.50
N MET A 127 1.57 3.67 -21.55
CA MET A 127 1.86 2.86 -22.74
C MET A 127 0.88 3.09 -23.89
N ILE A 128 -0.28 3.70 -23.63
CA ILE A 128 -1.31 4.01 -24.62
C ILE A 128 -1.22 5.51 -24.94
N PRO A 129 -0.59 5.94 -26.05
CA PRO A 129 -0.28 7.35 -26.31
C PRO A 129 -1.50 8.28 -26.34
N GLN A 130 -2.66 7.77 -26.76
CA GLN A 130 -3.93 8.51 -26.81
C GLN A 130 -4.51 8.81 -25.42
N ILE A 131 -4.13 8.01 -24.43
CA ILE A 131 -4.51 8.18 -23.02
C ILE A 131 -3.41 8.98 -22.31
N GLY A 132 -2.16 8.54 -22.43
CA GLY A 132 -0.97 9.30 -22.03
C GLY A 132 -0.85 9.61 -20.52
N TYR A 133 -1.69 8.99 -19.70
CA TYR A 133 -1.70 9.21 -18.25
C TYR A 133 -0.55 8.46 -17.58
N HIS A 134 0.23 9.18 -16.78
CA HIS A 134 1.17 8.58 -15.85
C HIS A 134 0.43 8.37 -14.54
N THR A 135 0.34 7.12 -14.09
CA THR A 135 -0.09 6.86 -12.72
C THR A 135 1.12 7.01 -11.81
N VAL A 136 0.92 7.59 -10.64
CA VAL A 136 1.98 7.67 -9.65
C VAL A 136 1.82 6.47 -8.71
N PRO A 137 2.77 5.53 -8.70
CA PRO A 137 2.77 4.44 -7.73
C PRO A 137 3.04 5.08 -6.37
N GLU A 138 2.00 5.26 -5.55
CA GLU A 138 2.15 5.72 -4.17
C GLU A 138 2.82 7.10 -4.04
N HIS A 139 2.16 8.15 -4.54
CA HIS A 139 2.64 9.52 -4.32
C HIS A 139 2.43 9.95 -2.87
N ILE A 140 3.40 9.64 -2.03
CA ILE A 140 3.70 10.46 -0.86
C ILE A 140 4.37 11.73 -1.40
N GLU A 141 3.66 12.83 -1.29
CA GLU A 141 4.14 14.16 -1.60
C GLU A 141 4.98 14.68 -0.44
N THR A 142 6.24 15.01 -0.70
CA THR A 142 7.08 15.72 0.26
C THR A 142 7.05 17.22 -0.01
N ARG A 143 6.49 18.00 0.92
CA ARG A 143 6.44 19.47 0.85
C ARG A 143 7.35 20.09 1.89
N GLN A 144 8.10 21.12 1.49
CA GLN A 144 8.93 21.88 2.44
C GLN A 144 8.03 22.77 3.30
N LEU A 145 8.30 22.80 4.62
CA LEU A 145 7.60 23.66 5.57
C LEU A 145 8.38 24.96 5.75
N TYR A 146 7.68 26.08 5.56
CA TYR A 146 8.26 27.41 5.69
C TYR A 146 7.70 28.11 6.92
N ASN A 147 8.58 28.69 7.74
CA ASN A 147 8.17 29.57 8.83
C ASN A 147 8.41 31.03 8.43
N GLN A 148 7.42 31.89 8.69
CA GLN A 148 7.46 33.31 8.35
C GLN A 148 7.60 34.19 9.59
N GLU A 149 8.44 33.88 10.57
CA GLU A 149 8.71 34.84 11.65
C GLU A 149 10.20 34.98 12.05
N LYS A 150 10.69 36.22 11.89
CA LYS A 150 11.34 36.96 12.97
C LYS A 150 10.92 38.45 12.90
N PRO A 151 10.06 38.96 13.78
CA PRO A 151 9.81 40.39 13.91
C PRO A 151 11.05 41.06 14.54
N GLY A 152 11.79 41.86 13.78
CA GLY A 152 12.88 42.69 14.35
C GLY A 152 14.03 43.08 13.42
N ILE A 153 14.19 42.43 12.26
CA ILE A 153 15.24 42.78 11.30
C ILE A 153 14.62 42.93 9.91
N SER A 154 14.31 44.17 9.55
CA SER A 154 14.16 44.70 8.19
C SER A 154 13.78 43.68 7.10
N GLN A 155 12.48 43.41 6.93
CA GLN A 155 11.79 42.89 5.73
C GLN A 155 12.55 41.93 4.78
N VAL A 156 13.40 41.03 5.28
CA VAL A 156 13.90 39.89 4.49
C VAL A 156 13.05 38.69 4.88
N ILE A 157 12.05 38.40 4.04
CA ILE A 157 11.29 37.15 4.08
C ILE A 157 12.27 36.01 3.81
N THR A 158 12.97 35.56 4.84
CA THR A 158 13.82 34.39 4.75
C THR A 158 12.87 33.20 4.86
N ARG A 159 12.53 32.58 3.73
CA ARG A 159 11.84 31.29 3.68
C ARG A 159 12.77 30.22 4.27
N LYS A 160 12.93 30.21 5.60
CA LYS A 160 13.75 29.21 6.27
C LYS A 160 12.94 27.93 6.36
N ILE A 161 13.42 26.91 5.66
CA ILE A 161 12.89 25.55 5.73
C ILE A 161 13.10 25.06 7.17
N GLN A 162 12.02 24.67 7.85
CA GLN A 162 12.05 24.10 9.21
C GLN A 162 11.90 22.57 9.20
N GLY A 163 11.61 21.98 8.05
CA GLY A 163 11.39 20.55 7.89
C GLY A 163 10.58 20.26 6.63
N SER A 164 10.09 19.02 6.52
CA SER A 164 9.24 18.58 5.43
C SER A 164 8.01 17.86 5.96
N LEU A 165 6.89 18.04 5.25
CA LEU A 165 5.66 17.31 5.43
C LEU A 165 5.56 16.24 4.34
N GLU A 166 5.43 14.99 4.75
CA GLU A 166 5.06 13.88 3.87
C GLU A 166 3.56 13.66 3.98
N LEU A 167 2.85 13.72 2.85
CA LEU A 167 1.40 13.56 2.82
C LEU A 167 0.93 12.95 1.51
N TRP A 168 -0.29 12.44 1.48
CA TRP A 168 -1.02 12.21 0.23
C TRP A 168 -2.36 12.93 0.33
N LEU A 169 -2.87 13.39 -0.82
CA LEU A 169 -4.12 14.12 -0.90
C LEU A 169 -5.02 13.45 -1.92
N GLU A 170 -6.17 12.99 -1.42
CA GLU A 170 -7.24 12.36 -2.19
C GLU A 170 -8.41 13.33 -2.34
N MET A 171 -8.87 13.50 -3.58
CA MET A 171 -10.03 14.33 -3.94
C MET A 171 -11.06 13.45 -4.62
N TYR A 172 -12.31 13.60 -4.21
CA TYR A 172 -13.46 12.90 -4.75
C TYR A 172 -14.53 13.91 -5.09
N GLN A 173 -15.31 13.63 -6.14
CA GLN A 173 -16.61 14.30 -6.28
C GLN A 173 -17.51 13.85 -5.12
N ILE A 174 -18.36 14.75 -4.62
CA ILE A 174 -19.23 14.49 -3.46
C ILE A 174 -20.03 13.19 -3.62
N ASP A 175 -20.52 12.91 -4.83
CA ASP A 175 -21.31 11.71 -5.13
C ASP A 175 -20.47 10.42 -5.24
N ASN A 176 -19.14 10.53 -5.26
CA ASN A 176 -18.17 9.45 -5.48
C ASN A 176 -17.17 9.30 -4.32
N VAL A 177 -17.52 9.79 -3.13
CA VAL A 177 -16.70 9.63 -1.92
C VAL A 177 -16.67 8.16 -1.48
N PRO A 178 -15.49 7.54 -1.26
CA PRO A 178 -15.42 6.17 -0.76
C PRO A 178 -16.10 6.04 0.59
N SER A 179 -16.91 5.00 0.77
CA SER A 179 -17.58 4.68 2.03
C SER A 179 -16.64 4.14 3.12
N SER A 180 -15.34 4.03 2.82
CA SER A 180 -14.37 3.47 3.75
C SER A 180 -14.20 4.39 4.98
N PRO A 181 -14.24 3.83 6.21
CA PRO A 181 -13.96 4.63 7.39
C PRO A 181 -12.54 5.21 7.32
N PRO A 182 -12.27 6.36 7.97
CA PRO A 182 -10.94 6.93 8.04
C PRO A 182 -9.91 5.87 8.47
N ILE A 183 -8.73 5.92 7.85
CA ILE A 183 -7.63 5.02 8.20
C ILE A 183 -7.28 5.23 9.67
N ASN A 184 -7.32 4.15 10.45
CA ASN A 184 -6.82 4.18 11.82
C ASN A 184 -5.29 4.23 11.78
N ILE A 185 -4.73 5.42 11.94
CA ILE A 185 -3.28 5.66 11.98
C ILE A 185 -2.65 5.40 13.36
N LYS A 186 -3.40 4.84 14.32
CA LYS A 186 -2.82 4.41 15.58
C LYS A 186 -1.71 3.38 15.30
N PRO A 187 -0.62 3.38 16.08
CA PRO A 187 0.40 2.35 15.99
C PRO A 187 -0.25 0.96 16.01
N ILE A 188 0.20 0.08 15.10
CA ILE A 188 -0.26 -1.30 15.07
C ILE A 188 0.04 -1.91 16.43
N ILE A 189 -1.00 -2.37 17.12
CA ILE A 189 -0.83 -3.10 18.37
C ILE A 189 -0.24 -4.46 18.00
N PRO A 190 0.91 -4.87 18.55
CA PRO A 190 1.49 -6.17 18.25
C PRO A 190 0.49 -7.27 18.55
N GLU A 191 0.09 -8.03 17.54
CA GLU A 191 -0.71 -9.24 17.73
C GLU A 191 0.23 -10.40 18.04
N ASN A 192 -0.06 -11.15 19.10
CA ASN A 192 0.66 -12.38 19.37
C ASN A 192 0.24 -13.43 18.33
N TYR A 193 1.20 -13.91 17.54
CA TYR A 193 0.99 -15.01 16.60
C TYR A 193 1.84 -16.21 17.00
N GLU A 194 1.42 -17.40 16.58
CA GLU A 194 2.16 -18.64 16.77
C GLU A 194 2.35 -19.30 15.40
N LEU A 195 3.60 -19.52 15.00
CA LEU A 195 3.93 -20.34 13.82
C LEU A 195 4.16 -21.77 14.29
N ARG A 196 3.26 -22.69 13.92
CA ARG A 196 3.41 -24.13 14.22
C ARG A 196 3.94 -24.87 13.00
N ILE A 197 5.10 -25.50 13.15
CA ILE A 197 5.68 -26.41 12.16
C ILE A 197 5.45 -27.83 12.66
N ILE A 198 4.84 -28.67 11.83
CA ILE A 198 4.63 -30.08 12.15
C ILE A 198 5.34 -30.94 11.11
N VAL A 199 6.31 -31.73 11.57
CA VAL A 199 7.05 -32.68 10.72
C VAL A 199 6.43 -34.06 10.93
N TRP A 200 5.82 -34.60 9.88
CA TRP A 200 5.19 -35.93 9.90
C TRP A 200 6.01 -36.93 9.10
N SER A 201 5.97 -38.20 9.53
CA SER A 201 6.38 -39.35 8.72
C SER A 201 7.79 -39.26 8.11
N THR A 202 8.80 -38.90 8.92
CA THR A 202 10.19 -38.89 8.46
C THR A 202 10.62 -40.31 8.03
N SER A 203 11.11 -40.42 6.80
CA SER A 203 11.64 -41.65 6.19
C SER A 203 13.11 -41.46 5.82
N GLU A 204 13.83 -42.57 5.63
CA GLU A 204 15.23 -42.56 5.18
C GLU A 204 16.19 -41.78 6.09
N VAL A 205 15.88 -41.72 7.40
CA VAL A 205 16.78 -41.14 8.40
C VAL A 205 17.95 -42.11 8.64
N PRO A 206 19.22 -41.69 8.46
CA PRO A 206 20.37 -42.52 8.77
C PRO A 206 20.37 -42.95 10.24
N MET A 207 20.52 -44.27 10.49
CA MET A 207 20.61 -44.84 11.83
C MET A 207 22.08 -45.08 12.17
N ASP A 208 22.70 -44.06 12.75
CA ASP A 208 24.14 -44.03 12.99
C ASP A 208 24.53 -44.52 14.40
N ASP A 209 23.57 -44.61 15.32
CA ASP A 209 23.82 -45.12 16.67
C ASP A 209 23.59 -46.63 16.74
N ILE A 210 24.53 -47.36 17.35
CA ILE A 210 24.44 -48.81 17.57
C ILE A 210 24.55 -49.07 19.07
N ASP A 211 23.53 -49.71 19.64
CA ASP A 211 23.59 -50.18 21.02
C ASP A 211 24.65 -51.27 21.15
N ILE A 212 25.65 -51.06 22.01
CA ILE A 212 26.82 -51.94 22.16
C ILE A 212 26.44 -53.31 22.75
N ILE A 213 25.30 -53.40 23.44
CA ILE A 213 24.84 -54.61 24.13
C ILE A 213 23.82 -55.36 23.28
N THR A 214 22.85 -54.66 22.67
CA THR A 214 21.79 -55.30 21.88
C THR A 214 22.10 -55.37 20.39
N GLY A 215 23.03 -54.56 19.89
CA GLY A 215 23.35 -54.43 18.47
C GLY A 215 22.27 -53.71 17.65
N GLU A 216 21.21 -53.20 18.30
CA GLU A 216 20.13 -52.48 17.64
C GLU A 216 20.61 -51.11 17.16
N ARG A 217 20.18 -50.73 15.96
CA ARG A 217 20.45 -49.40 15.42
C ARG A 217 19.33 -48.46 15.80
N SER A 218 19.67 -47.24 16.21
CA SER A 218 18.72 -46.19 16.51
C SER A 218 19.17 -44.83 16.00
N VAL A 219 18.26 -43.85 16.02
CA VAL A 219 18.58 -42.45 15.80
C VAL A 219 17.75 -41.55 16.70
N ASP A 220 18.39 -40.53 17.28
CA ASP A 220 17.74 -39.47 18.02
C ASP A 220 17.36 -38.31 17.08
N ILE A 221 16.07 -38.00 16.99
CA ILE A 221 15.54 -36.97 16.10
C ILE A 221 14.92 -35.85 16.93
N TYR A 222 15.30 -34.61 16.62
CA TYR A 222 14.61 -33.40 17.09
C TYR A 222 14.63 -32.33 16.01
N VAL A 223 13.70 -31.39 16.09
CA VAL A 223 13.66 -30.21 15.21
C VAL A 223 14.03 -28.99 16.03
N LYS A 224 14.92 -28.15 15.49
CA LYS A 224 15.27 -26.84 16.07
C LYS A 224 15.00 -25.76 15.04
N GLY A 225 14.27 -24.72 15.43
CA GLY A 225 13.92 -23.58 14.57
C GLY A 225 14.20 -22.25 15.26
N TRP A 226 14.50 -21.22 14.47
CA TRP A 226 14.69 -19.84 14.92
C TRP A 226 14.26 -18.87 13.82
N VAL A 227 13.92 -17.65 14.22
CA VAL A 227 13.70 -16.54 13.28
C VAL A 227 15.06 -15.88 12.99
N GLU A 228 15.28 -15.46 11.76
CA GLU A 228 16.51 -14.74 11.39
C GLU A 228 16.70 -13.50 12.28
N GLY A 229 17.87 -13.39 12.91
CA GLY A 229 18.16 -12.35 13.90
C GLY A 229 17.81 -12.68 15.35
N LEU A 230 17.10 -13.79 15.62
CA LEU A 230 16.69 -14.23 16.97
C LEU A 230 17.20 -15.64 17.31
N LEU A 231 18.50 -15.89 17.09
CA LEU A 231 19.13 -17.19 17.36
C LEU A 231 19.04 -17.63 18.82
N ASP A 232 19.14 -16.67 19.75
CA ASP A 232 19.09 -16.94 21.19
C ASP A 232 17.68 -17.33 21.67
N GLU A 233 16.65 -17.06 20.88
CA GLU A 233 15.25 -17.44 21.15
C GLU A 233 14.84 -18.73 20.40
N SER A 234 15.82 -19.50 19.93
CA SER A 234 15.55 -20.75 19.22
C SER A 234 14.72 -21.74 20.04
N GLN A 235 13.76 -22.39 19.39
CA GLN A 235 12.92 -23.42 19.98
C GLN A 235 13.31 -24.79 19.44
N LYS A 236 13.16 -25.82 20.27
CA LYS A 236 13.40 -27.21 19.88
C LYS A 236 12.29 -28.12 20.36
N THR A 237 12.02 -29.18 19.61
CA THR A 237 11.14 -30.26 20.04
C THR A 237 11.84 -31.14 21.09
N ASP A 238 11.07 -32.03 21.71
CA ASP A 238 11.64 -33.16 22.42
C ASP A 238 12.44 -34.07 21.46
N VAL A 239 13.31 -34.89 22.05
CA VAL A 239 14.09 -35.88 21.32
C VAL A 239 13.26 -37.16 21.19
N HIS A 240 13.10 -37.62 19.96
CA HIS A 240 12.38 -38.85 19.63
C HIS A 240 13.38 -39.89 19.13
N LYS A 241 13.45 -41.04 19.82
CA LYS A 241 14.29 -42.17 19.43
C LYS A 241 13.53 -43.09 18.48
N LYS A 242 14.13 -43.42 17.34
CA LYS A 242 13.58 -44.33 16.32
C LYS A 242 14.54 -45.48 16.04
#